data_AF-A0A1P8N017-F1
#
_entry.id   AF-A0A1P8N017-F1
#
_cell.length_a   1.000
_cell.length_b   1.000
_cell.length_c   1.000
_cell.angle_alpha   90.00
_cell.angle_beta   90.00
_cell.angle_gamma   90.00
#
_symmetry.space_group_name_H-M   'P 1'
#
loop_
_entity.id
_entity.type
_entity.pdbx_description
1 polymer ?
#
loop_
_entity_poly.entity_id
_entity_poly.type
_entity_poly.pdbx_seq_one_letter_code
_entity_poly.pdbx_strand_id
1 'polypeptide(L)'
;MAEVRAEIRLPTQALRDDIPFFTNVLGMRMDMIYPADDPSVAVFSGHGLRIRIEAGASEPPGMLRILTDDPDGFADGARDLVAPNGTRVEIDVLNPPLLMPETVHSFVVRRLADQAPWVIGRAGMHYRDLIPDRLGGSIIASHIRIPDGGPVPDMVHYHTVGFQLIFCYKGWVDLVYEDQGEPFRLEAGCCVIQPPEIRHRVLYASDNIEVIEIGVPAEHVTTIDHEMELPNGPARPGRRFQGQRFVHHRVDGAVWGPFRLPGFEARDTGIAEGTQGVAGVTVARRSAGDTAWAVHDSDILFTFVMEGSMTLEGQGRTPFSLGAGDAFVVPPGMATRYADLSEDIEVLEVSLPGVFTTELP
;
A
#
# COMPACT_ATOMS: atom_id res chain seq x y z
N MET A 1 -3.32 -4.18 39.86
CA MET A 1 -4.20 -4.23 38.66
C MET A 1 -5.01 -5.51 38.74
N ALA A 2 -6.27 -5.49 38.29
CA ALA A 2 -7.02 -6.74 38.17
C ALA A 2 -6.41 -7.57 37.04
N GLU A 3 -6.26 -8.88 37.27
CA GLU A 3 -5.90 -9.79 36.20
C GLU A 3 -7.14 -10.07 35.35
N VAL A 4 -7.05 -9.81 34.04
CA VAL A 4 -8.14 -9.99 33.09
C VAL A 4 -7.69 -10.98 32.03
N ARG A 5 -8.49 -12.02 31.80
CA ARG A 5 -8.26 -13.04 30.77
C ARG A 5 -9.54 -13.26 29.99
N ALA A 6 -9.43 -13.39 28.67
CA ALA A 6 -10.51 -13.83 27.80
C ALA A 6 -10.23 -15.26 27.31
N GLU A 7 -11.27 -16.01 27.01
CA GLU A 7 -11.16 -17.34 26.41
C GLU A 7 -12.32 -17.62 25.46
N ILE A 8 -12.07 -18.45 24.45
CA ILE A 8 -13.09 -18.97 23.55
C ILE A 8 -13.65 -20.25 24.16
N ARG A 9 -14.94 -20.30 24.45
CA ARG A 9 -15.61 -21.52 24.89
C ARG A 9 -16.14 -22.31 23.69
N LEU A 10 -15.76 -23.58 23.60
CA LEU A 10 -16.19 -24.52 22.57
C LEU A 10 -16.83 -25.76 23.23
N PRO A 11 -17.88 -26.33 22.62
CA PRO A 11 -18.55 -27.52 23.16
C PRO A 11 -17.65 -28.75 23.08
N THR A 12 -17.98 -29.78 23.86
CA THR A 12 -17.49 -31.16 23.65
C THR A 12 -18.55 -32.18 24.02
N GLN A 13 -18.53 -33.33 23.34
CA GLN A 13 -19.28 -34.52 23.75
C GLN A 13 -18.39 -35.52 24.52
N ALA A 14 -17.07 -35.45 24.34
CA ALA A 14 -16.11 -36.37 24.93
C ALA A 14 -14.73 -35.70 25.07
N LEU A 15 -14.49 -35.03 26.20
CA LEU A 15 -13.28 -34.23 26.42
C LEU A 15 -11.98 -35.02 26.23
N ARG A 16 -11.97 -36.30 26.58
CA ARG A 16 -10.81 -37.19 26.41
C ARG A 16 -10.36 -37.33 24.94
N ASP A 17 -11.28 -37.19 24.00
CA ASP A 17 -11.00 -37.31 22.56
C ASP A 17 -10.42 -35.99 22.04
N ASP A 18 -10.86 -34.86 22.60
CA ASP A 18 -10.36 -33.53 22.23
C ASP A 18 -8.95 -33.24 22.76
N ILE A 19 -8.60 -33.70 23.97
CA ILE A 19 -7.32 -33.38 24.60
C ILE A 19 -6.12 -33.68 23.69
N PRO A 20 -5.95 -34.89 23.11
CA PRO A 20 -4.82 -35.17 22.21
C PRO A 20 -4.80 -34.30 20.96
N PHE A 21 -5.97 -33.87 20.45
CA PHE A 21 -6.04 -32.97 19.31
C PHE A 21 -5.45 -31.60 19.68
N PHE A 22 -5.93 -30.98 20.76
CA PHE A 22 -5.43 -29.66 21.17
C PHE A 22 -3.99 -29.69 21.65
N THR A 23 -3.53 -30.76 22.32
CA THR A 23 -2.14 -30.83 22.81
C THR A 23 -1.14 -31.32 21.78
N ASN A 24 -1.42 -32.42 21.08
CA ASN A 24 -0.42 -33.09 20.25
C ASN A 24 -0.49 -32.61 18.80
N VAL A 25 -1.71 -32.44 18.25
CA VAL A 25 -1.89 -32.00 16.86
C VAL A 25 -1.68 -30.48 16.76
N LEU A 26 -2.33 -29.71 17.64
CA LEU A 26 -2.18 -28.24 17.63
C LEU A 26 -1.02 -27.74 18.50
N GLY A 27 -0.35 -28.59 19.26
CA GLY A 27 0.79 -28.18 20.10
C GLY A 27 0.44 -27.23 21.25
N MET A 28 -0.84 -27.11 21.64
CA MET A 28 -1.26 -26.20 22.71
C MET A 28 -0.94 -26.77 24.09
N ARG A 29 -0.64 -25.88 25.04
CA ARG A 29 -0.43 -26.26 26.43
C ARG A 29 -1.77 -26.35 27.15
N MET A 30 -2.03 -27.46 27.82
CA MET A 30 -3.15 -27.55 28.76
C MET A 30 -2.81 -26.78 30.05
N ASP A 31 -3.60 -25.76 30.36
CA ASP A 31 -3.42 -24.93 31.56
C ASP A 31 -4.28 -25.40 32.74
N MET A 32 -5.44 -25.98 32.47
CA MET A 32 -6.43 -26.35 33.49
C MET A 32 -7.29 -27.52 33.03
N ILE A 33 -7.68 -28.39 33.95
CA ILE A 33 -8.66 -29.47 33.72
C ILE A 33 -9.45 -29.73 35.01
N TYR A 34 -10.78 -29.88 34.92
CA TYR A 34 -11.64 -30.14 36.07
C TYR A 34 -13.03 -30.69 35.69
N PRO A 35 -13.77 -31.29 36.65
CA PRO A 35 -13.28 -31.77 37.95
C PRO A 35 -12.25 -32.91 37.79
N ALA A 36 -11.54 -33.27 38.85
CA ALA A 36 -10.40 -34.19 38.77
C ALA A 36 -10.80 -35.66 38.58
N ASP A 37 -12.00 -36.02 39.03
CA ASP A 37 -12.57 -37.37 39.03
C ASP A 37 -13.39 -37.69 37.78
N ASP A 38 -14.07 -36.69 37.20
CA ASP A 38 -14.80 -36.80 35.93
C ASP A 38 -14.65 -35.51 35.09
N PRO A 39 -13.49 -35.31 34.42
CA PRO A 39 -13.20 -34.07 33.71
C PRO A 39 -14.25 -33.72 32.64
N SER A 40 -14.90 -32.58 32.83
CA SER A 40 -15.89 -32.01 31.91
C SER A 40 -15.45 -30.68 31.29
N VAL A 41 -14.34 -30.12 31.78
CA VAL A 41 -13.73 -28.90 31.29
C VAL A 41 -12.22 -29.05 31.18
N ALA A 42 -11.64 -28.63 30.06
CA ALA A 42 -10.21 -28.34 29.95
C ALA A 42 -9.98 -26.97 29.30
N VAL A 43 -8.90 -26.30 29.70
CA VAL A 43 -8.48 -25.02 29.13
C VAL A 43 -7.05 -25.12 28.62
N PHE A 44 -6.86 -24.66 27.39
CA PHE A 44 -5.61 -24.69 26.65
C PHE A 44 -5.14 -23.27 26.31
N SER A 45 -3.83 -23.07 26.22
CA SER A 45 -3.24 -21.85 25.67
C SER A 45 -2.13 -22.17 24.66
N GLY A 46 -2.05 -21.35 23.61
CA GLY A 46 -1.09 -21.48 22.52
C GLY A 46 -1.48 -20.57 21.36
N HIS A 47 -0.51 -20.19 20.53
CA HIS A 47 -0.74 -19.44 19.27
C HIS A 47 -1.55 -18.14 19.45
N GLY A 48 -1.37 -17.46 20.59
CA GLY A 48 -2.12 -16.24 20.92
C GLY A 48 -3.57 -16.46 21.39
N LEU A 49 -4.02 -17.72 21.53
CA LEU A 49 -5.37 -18.06 21.95
C LEU A 49 -5.40 -18.73 23.32
N ARG A 50 -6.53 -18.52 24.01
CA ARG A 50 -6.97 -19.29 25.17
C ARG A 50 -8.30 -19.97 24.83
N ILE A 51 -8.34 -21.29 24.90
CA ILE A 51 -9.47 -22.10 24.44
C ILE A 51 -9.96 -22.96 25.59
N ARG A 52 -11.25 -22.87 25.89
CA ARG A 52 -11.96 -23.66 26.88
C ARG A 52 -12.87 -24.66 26.20
N ILE A 53 -12.59 -25.93 26.39
CA ILE A 53 -13.42 -27.04 25.93
C ILE A 53 -14.31 -27.46 27.10
N GLU A 54 -15.64 -27.37 26.93
CA GLU A 54 -16.61 -27.56 28.02
C GLU A 54 -17.79 -28.44 27.59
N ALA A 55 -18.04 -29.50 28.36
CA ALA A 55 -19.21 -30.34 28.19
C ALA A 55 -20.49 -29.59 28.57
N GLY A 56 -21.52 -29.69 27.74
CA GLY A 56 -22.79 -28.99 27.98
C GLY A 56 -22.78 -27.50 27.60
N ALA A 57 -21.68 -26.98 27.03
CA ALA A 57 -21.69 -25.66 26.42
C ALA A 57 -22.73 -25.61 25.27
N SER A 58 -23.50 -24.52 25.22
CA SER A 58 -24.62 -24.37 24.26
C SER A 58 -24.20 -23.81 22.90
N GLU A 59 -22.97 -23.29 22.81
CA GLU A 59 -22.40 -22.74 21.59
C GLU A 59 -22.13 -23.85 20.55
N PRO A 60 -22.22 -23.55 19.25
CA PRO A 60 -21.75 -24.46 18.22
C PRO A 60 -20.22 -24.59 18.23
N PRO A 61 -19.66 -25.65 17.62
CA PRO A 61 -18.22 -25.71 17.35
C PRO A 61 -17.75 -24.51 16.52
N GLY A 62 -16.53 -24.06 16.78
CA GLY A 62 -15.95 -22.86 16.17
C GLY A 62 -15.11 -23.13 14.93
N MET A 63 -14.53 -22.06 14.41
CA MET A 63 -13.44 -22.08 13.43
C MET A 63 -12.20 -21.41 14.05
N LEU A 64 -11.07 -22.10 14.01
CA LEU A 64 -9.76 -21.55 14.38
C LEU A 64 -8.91 -21.44 13.12
N ARG A 65 -8.29 -20.28 12.90
CA ARG A 65 -7.29 -20.11 11.84
C ARG A 65 -5.93 -19.94 12.50
N ILE A 66 -5.03 -20.89 12.28
CA ILE A 66 -3.66 -20.89 12.79
C ILE A 66 -2.75 -20.48 11.64
N LEU A 67 -1.97 -19.43 11.87
CA LEU A 67 -1.06 -18.91 10.87
C LEU A 67 0.39 -19.14 11.33
N THR A 68 1.20 -19.79 10.51
CA THR A 68 2.60 -20.18 10.84
C THR A 68 3.54 -19.97 9.66
N ASP A 69 4.82 -19.74 9.93
CA ASP A 69 5.86 -19.63 8.89
C ASP A 69 6.28 -21.00 8.31
N ASP A 70 6.04 -22.08 9.07
CA ASP A 70 6.22 -23.47 8.63
C ASP A 70 4.91 -24.26 8.73
N PRO A 71 3.99 -24.08 7.78
CA PRO A 71 2.73 -24.81 7.81
C PRO A 71 2.83 -26.26 7.32
N ASP A 72 3.93 -26.64 6.63
CA ASP A 72 4.18 -28.04 6.25
C ASP A 72 4.73 -28.86 7.43
N GLY A 73 5.47 -28.22 8.35
CA GLY A 73 5.92 -28.81 9.60
C GLY A 73 4.89 -28.81 10.74
N PHE A 74 3.76 -28.11 10.57
CA PHE A 74 2.70 -28.04 11.58
C PHE A 74 1.60 -29.06 11.31
N ALA A 75 1.13 -29.77 12.35
CA ALA A 75 0.06 -30.78 12.26
C ALA A 75 0.25 -31.78 11.10
N ASP A 76 1.48 -32.29 10.93
CA ASP A 76 1.88 -33.21 9.85
C ASP A 76 1.57 -32.69 8.42
N GLY A 77 1.55 -31.36 8.25
CA GLY A 77 1.31 -30.67 6.98
C GLY A 77 -0.17 -30.55 6.60
N ALA A 78 -1.10 -30.96 7.48
CA ALA A 78 -2.52 -30.79 7.23
C ALA A 78 -2.92 -29.31 7.21
N ARG A 79 -3.77 -28.91 6.25
CA ARG A 79 -4.26 -27.52 6.10
C ARG A 79 -5.66 -27.31 6.62
N ASP A 80 -6.49 -28.35 6.53
CA ASP A 80 -7.86 -28.35 7.03
C ASP A 80 -8.03 -29.53 7.99
N LEU A 81 -8.39 -29.24 9.23
CA LEU A 81 -8.67 -30.25 10.25
C LEU A 81 -10.04 -30.01 10.88
N VAL A 82 -10.59 -31.09 11.43
CA VAL A 82 -11.78 -31.05 12.27
C VAL A 82 -11.44 -31.77 13.57
N ALA A 83 -11.49 -31.03 14.68
CA ALA A 83 -11.35 -31.58 16.02
C ALA A 83 -12.51 -32.54 16.33
N PRO A 84 -12.35 -33.49 17.25
CA PRO A 84 -13.42 -34.42 17.64
C PRO A 84 -14.72 -33.73 18.10
N ASN A 85 -14.61 -32.58 18.79
CA ASN A 85 -15.76 -31.75 19.13
C ASN A 85 -16.41 -31.00 17.96
N GLY A 86 -15.93 -31.17 16.73
CA GLY A 86 -16.42 -30.53 15.52
C GLY A 86 -15.80 -29.16 15.22
N THR A 87 -14.86 -28.67 16.04
CA THR A 87 -14.18 -27.39 15.77
C THR A 87 -13.33 -27.52 14.52
N ARG A 88 -13.53 -26.63 13.55
CA ARG A 88 -12.72 -26.57 12.34
C ARG A 88 -11.42 -25.82 12.61
N VAL A 89 -10.32 -26.31 12.05
CA VAL A 89 -9.02 -25.65 12.10
C VAL A 89 -8.49 -25.51 10.69
N GLU A 90 -8.16 -24.29 10.31
CA GLU A 90 -7.46 -23.95 9.06
C GLU A 90 -6.02 -23.54 9.41
N ILE A 91 -5.04 -24.15 8.76
CA ILE A 91 -3.62 -23.81 8.90
C ILE A 91 -3.13 -23.17 7.61
N ASP A 92 -2.61 -21.96 7.73
CA ASP A 92 -2.13 -21.19 6.60
C ASP A 92 -0.81 -20.48 6.92
N VAL A 93 -0.21 -19.86 5.91
CA VAL A 93 1.06 -19.12 6.03
C VAL A 93 0.84 -17.85 6.87
N LEU A 94 1.74 -17.59 7.83
CA LEU A 94 1.73 -16.40 8.68
C LEU A 94 1.84 -15.10 7.90
N ASN A 95 2.81 -15.04 7.00
CA ASN A 95 3.09 -13.90 6.15
C ASN A 95 3.05 -14.39 4.69
N PRO A 96 1.87 -14.40 4.04
CA PRO A 96 1.78 -14.85 2.66
C PRO A 96 2.66 -13.95 1.78
N PRO A 97 3.31 -14.52 0.74
CA PRO A 97 4.15 -13.74 -0.14
C PRO A 97 3.33 -12.65 -0.83
N LEU A 98 3.96 -11.50 -1.09
CA LEU A 98 3.34 -10.45 -1.88
C LEU A 98 3.01 -10.99 -3.28
N LEU A 99 1.72 -11.00 -3.63
CA LEU A 99 1.27 -11.37 -4.96
C LEU A 99 1.21 -10.12 -5.84
N MET A 100 1.91 -10.16 -6.97
CA MET A 100 1.88 -9.10 -7.99
C MET A 100 0.94 -9.53 -9.11
N PRO A 101 -0.24 -8.91 -9.27
CA PRO A 101 -1.12 -9.18 -10.40
C PRO A 101 -0.44 -8.81 -11.71
N GLU A 102 -0.77 -9.54 -12.78
CA GLU A 102 -0.38 -9.18 -14.14
C GLU A 102 -1.06 -7.87 -14.54
N THR A 103 -0.28 -6.91 -15.04
CA THR A 103 -0.81 -5.61 -15.48
C THR A 103 -1.70 -5.79 -16.70
N VAL A 104 -2.95 -5.32 -16.59
CA VAL A 104 -3.87 -5.20 -17.72
C VAL A 104 -3.69 -3.83 -18.36
N HIS A 105 -3.08 -3.79 -19.54
CA HIS A 105 -2.82 -2.54 -20.25
C HIS A 105 -4.13 -1.91 -20.76
N SER A 106 -4.48 -0.75 -20.20
CA SER A 106 -5.65 0.03 -20.60
C SER A 106 -5.30 1.52 -20.77
N PHE A 107 -6.02 2.18 -21.68
CA PHE A 107 -5.97 3.64 -21.81
C PHE A 107 -7.05 4.24 -20.91
N VAL A 108 -6.62 4.91 -19.84
CA VAL A 108 -7.50 5.45 -18.80
C VAL A 108 -7.38 6.96 -18.80
N VAL A 109 -8.49 7.68 -18.73
CA VAL A 109 -8.52 9.13 -18.50
C VAL A 109 -9.50 9.41 -17.36
N ARG A 110 -9.05 10.16 -16.37
CA ARG A 110 -9.82 10.48 -15.16
C ARG A 110 -9.85 11.99 -14.93
N ARG A 111 -10.91 12.63 -15.42
CA ARG A 111 -11.10 14.08 -15.24
C ARG A 111 -11.86 14.40 -13.96
N LEU A 112 -11.49 15.48 -13.31
CA LEU A 112 -12.19 16.05 -12.16
C LEU A 112 -13.58 16.58 -12.55
N ALA A 113 -13.70 17.13 -13.76
CA ALA A 113 -14.96 17.64 -14.32
C ALA A 113 -16.06 16.58 -14.44
N ASP A 114 -15.69 15.30 -14.53
CA ASP A 114 -16.63 14.18 -14.67
C ASP A 114 -17.29 13.78 -13.33
N GLN A 115 -17.15 14.60 -12.27
CA GLN A 115 -17.72 14.41 -10.93
C GLN A 115 -17.41 13.03 -10.33
N ALA A 116 -16.17 12.56 -10.50
CA ALA A 116 -15.68 11.37 -9.81
C ALA A 116 -15.95 11.49 -8.29
N PRO A 117 -16.66 10.54 -7.67
CA PRO A 117 -17.05 10.66 -6.28
C PRO A 117 -15.80 10.64 -5.39
N TRP A 118 -15.73 11.60 -4.48
CA TRP A 118 -14.82 11.52 -3.33
C TRP A 118 -15.42 10.53 -2.33
N VAL A 119 -14.63 9.54 -1.93
CA VAL A 119 -15.00 8.59 -0.89
C VAL A 119 -14.40 9.07 0.42
N ILE A 120 -15.23 9.22 1.45
CA ILE A 120 -14.73 9.48 2.81
C ILE A 120 -14.13 8.17 3.32
N GLY A 121 -12.81 8.15 3.49
CA GLY A 121 -12.07 7.02 4.03
C GLY A 121 -11.82 7.17 5.53
N ARG A 122 -10.72 6.58 6.02
CA ARG A 122 -10.33 6.63 7.43
C ARG A 122 -9.96 8.05 7.86
N ALA A 123 -10.17 8.36 9.14
CA ALA A 123 -9.78 9.63 9.77
C ALA A 123 -10.27 10.91 9.05
N GLY A 124 -11.39 10.87 8.33
CA GLY A 124 -11.95 12.03 7.62
C GLY A 124 -11.23 12.40 6.32
N MET A 125 -10.29 11.56 5.86
CA MET A 125 -9.59 11.77 4.59
C MET A 125 -10.51 11.47 3.41
N HIS A 126 -10.47 12.29 2.36
CA HIS A 126 -11.23 12.09 1.14
C HIS A 126 -10.33 11.47 0.06
N TYR A 127 -10.79 10.38 -0.55
CA TYR A 127 -10.06 9.65 -1.57
C TYR A 127 -10.77 9.75 -2.92
N ARG A 128 -10.01 10.00 -3.98
CA ARG A 128 -10.46 9.90 -5.36
C ARG A 128 -9.53 8.97 -6.14
N ASP A 129 -10.10 7.85 -6.59
CA ASP A 129 -9.40 6.86 -7.42
C ASP A 129 -9.12 7.45 -8.82
N LEU A 130 -7.83 7.41 -9.21
CA LEU A 130 -7.30 7.93 -10.46
C LEU A 130 -7.20 6.86 -11.55
N ILE A 131 -7.25 5.57 -11.17
CA ILE A 131 -7.19 4.42 -12.08
C ILE A 131 -8.25 3.40 -11.62
N PRO A 132 -9.55 3.61 -11.94
CA PRO A 132 -10.63 2.80 -11.36
C PRO A 132 -10.56 1.29 -11.67
N ASP A 133 -9.99 0.90 -12.80
CA ASP A 133 -9.78 -0.51 -13.17
C ASP A 133 -8.51 -1.11 -12.56
N ARG A 134 -7.70 -0.29 -11.88
CA ARG A 134 -6.44 -0.63 -11.20
C ARG A 134 -5.44 -1.37 -12.08
N LEU A 135 -5.59 -1.27 -13.41
CA LEU A 135 -4.89 -2.07 -14.41
C LEU A 135 -4.87 -3.58 -14.07
N GLY A 136 -6.02 -4.13 -13.67
CA GLY A 136 -6.11 -5.54 -13.25
C GLY A 136 -5.61 -5.81 -11.84
N GLY A 137 -5.51 -4.77 -11.00
CA GLY A 137 -5.06 -4.86 -9.61
C GLY A 137 -3.56 -4.61 -9.41
N SER A 138 -2.80 -4.33 -10.48
CA SER A 138 -1.36 -4.11 -10.39
C SER A 138 -0.99 -2.74 -9.78
N ILE A 139 -1.89 -1.75 -9.80
CA ILE A 139 -1.62 -0.42 -9.27
C ILE A 139 -2.87 0.26 -8.69
N ILE A 140 -2.68 1.00 -7.59
CA ILE A 140 -3.62 2.02 -7.14
C ILE A 140 -2.95 3.40 -7.24
N ALA A 141 -3.72 4.37 -7.74
CA ALA A 141 -3.34 5.77 -7.72
C ALA A 141 -4.47 6.59 -7.09
N SER A 142 -4.19 7.24 -5.97
CA SER A 142 -5.18 7.95 -5.18
C SER A 142 -4.83 9.43 -5.12
N HIS A 143 -5.80 10.28 -5.44
CA HIS A 143 -5.76 11.68 -5.02
C HIS A 143 -6.46 11.78 -3.66
N ILE A 144 -5.69 12.09 -2.63
CA ILE A 144 -6.14 12.15 -1.25
C ILE A 144 -6.18 13.61 -0.80
N ARG A 145 -7.26 14.02 -0.14
CA ARG A 145 -7.43 15.35 0.46
C ARG A 145 -7.77 15.24 1.93
N ILE A 146 -7.16 16.10 2.76
CA ILE A 146 -7.54 16.30 4.15
C ILE A 146 -8.06 17.74 4.30
N PRO A 147 -9.38 17.96 4.46
CA PRO A 147 -9.94 19.31 4.55
C PRO A 147 -9.44 20.08 5.78
N ASP A 148 -9.50 19.43 6.95
CA ASP A 148 -9.15 20.01 8.24
C ASP A 148 -7.78 19.48 8.68
N GLY A 149 -6.79 20.36 8.77
CA GLY A 149 -5.43 20.03 9.18
C GLY A 149 -5.27 19.89 10.69
N GLY A 150 -4.01 19.74 11.11
CA GLY A 150 -3.63 19.56 12.52
C GLY A 150 -2.98 18.19 12.77
N PRO A 151 -3.00 17.71 14.03
CA PRO A 151 -2.46 16.40 14.38
C PRO A 151 -3.20 15.28 13.65
N VAL A 152 -2.46 14.38 13.03
CA VAL A 152 -3.04 13.20 12.37
C VAL A 152 -3.06 12.05 13.38
N PRO A 153 -4.23 11.40 13.63
CA PRO A 153 -4.35 10.29 14.58
C PRO A 153 -3.80 8.99 13.98
N ASP A 154 -2.55 9.02 13.55
CA ASP A 154 -1.85 7.90 12.94
C ASP A 154 -1.01 7.13 13.97
N MET A 155 -0.75 5.86 13.69
CA MET A 155 0.10 4.96 14.48
C MET A 155 1.30 4.54 13.65
N VAL A 156 2.37 4.07 14.29
CA VAL A 156 3.49 3.50 13.54
C VAL A 156 2.99 2.28 12.78
N HIS A 157 3.19 2.28 11.47
CA HIS A 157 2.74 1.19 10.59
C HIS A 157 3.68 1.04 9.41
N TYR A 158 3.48 -0.03 8.66
CA TYR A 158 4.18 -0.30 7.41
C TYR A 158 3.27 -1.02 6.42
N HIS A 159 3.67 -1.01 5.15
CA HIS A 159 2.94 -1.69 4.08
C HIS A 159 3.77 -2.83 3.47
N THR A 160 3.12 -3.96 3.22
CA THR A 160 3.69 -5.06 2.42
C THR A 160 3.35 -4.79 0.96
N VAL A 161 4.24 -4.05 0.28
CA VAL A 161 4.08 -3.54 -1.09
C VAL A 161 5.38 -3.75 -1.87
N GLY A 162 5.28 -3.74 -3.20
CA GLY A 162 6.43 -3.69 -4.10
C GLY A 162 6.94 -2.27 -4.34
N PHE A 163 6.05 -1.27 -4.29
CA PHE A 163 6.40 0.15 -4.41
C PHE A 163 5.32 1.03 -3.79
N GLN A 164 5.73 2.13 -3.17
CA GLN A 164 4.81 3.16 -2.69
C GLN A 164 5.44 4.55 -2.76
N LEU A 165 4.66 5.51 -3.26
CA LEU A 165 5.01 6.91 -3.42
C LEU A 165 4.00 7.78 -2.68
N ILE A 166 4.49 8.78 -1.95
CA ILE A 166 3.68 9.93 -1.52
C ILE A 166 4.26 11.18 -2.18
N PHE A 167 3.46 11.81 -3.03
CA PHE A 167 3.76 13.10 -3.63
C PHE A 167 2.85 14.17 -3.02
N CYS A 168 3.43 15.20 -2.40
CA CYS A 168 2.64 16.31 -1.86
C CYS A 168 2.23 17.25 -3.00
N TYR A 169 0.94 17.28 -3.34
CA TYR A 169 0.42 18.10 -4.42
C TYR A 169 0.15 19.53 -3.94
N LYS A 170 -0.53 19.69 -2.80
CA LYS A 170 -0.79 21.00 -2.17
C LYS A 170 -0.61 20.90 -0.67
N GLY A 171 -0.21 22.02 -0.05
CA GLY A 171 -0.05 22.10 1.40
C GLY A 171 1.26 21.47 1.89
N TRP A 172 1.22 20.86 3.07
CA TRP A 172 2.35 20.15 3.67
C TRP A 172 1.92 19.08 4.67
N VAL A 173 2.79 18.09 4.88
CA VAL A 173 2.63 17.04 5.91
C VAL A 173 3.94 16.83 6.67
N ASP A 174 3.87 16.70 7.99
CA ASP A 174 5.01 16.33 8.84
C ASP A 174 5.02 14.81 9.03
N LEU A 175 6.15 14.18 8.73
CA LEU A 175 6.32 12.73 8.65
C LEU A 175 7.54 12.29 9.47
N VAL A 176 7.52 11.04 9.93
CA VAL A 176 8.69 10.37 10.51
C VAL A 176 8.81 8.95 9.95
N TYR A 177 10.03 8.55 9.62
CA TYR A 177 10.35 7.27 8.99
C TYR A 177 11.48 6.55 9.73
N GLU A 178 11.39 5.23 9.76
CA GLU A 178 12.41 4.34 10.29
C GLU A 178 13.79 4.63 9.68
N ASP A 179 14.79 4.79 10.56
CA ASP A 179 16.19 5.07 10.25
C ASP A 179 16.45 6.40 9.51
N GLN A 180 15.46 7.30 9.36
CA GLN A 180 15.65 8.57 8.64
C GLN A 180 15.96 9.76 9.55
N GLY A 181 15.97 9.55 10.88
CA GLY A 181 16.24 10.58 11.87
C GLY A 181 14.97 11.31 12.32
N GLU A 182 15.13 12.58 12.70
CA GLU A 182 14.05 13.40 13.23
C GLU A 182 12.90 13.58 12.21
N PRO A 183 11.66 13.83 12.69
CA PRO A 183 10.55 14.17 11.81
C PRO A 183 10.87 15.36 10.90
N PHE A 184 10.34 15.34 9.69
CA PHE A 184 10.52 16.41 8.70
C PHE A 184 9.21 16.75 8.00
N ARG A 185 9.19 17.93 7.38
CA ARG A 185 8.06 18.41 6.58
C ARG A 185 8.25 18.05 5.11
N LEU A 186 7.24 17.42 4.52
CA LEU A 186 7.08 17.26 3.08
C LEU A 186 6.17 18.37 2.56
N GLU A 187 6.72 19.23 1.71
CA GLU A 187 6.02 20.39 1.13
C GLU A 187 5.50 20.10 -0.27
N ALA A 188 4.55 20.93 -0.76
CA ALA A 188 4.02 20.84 -2.11
C ALA A 188 5.13 20.74 -3.18
N GLY A 189 4.94 19.85 -4.15
CA GLY A 189 5.89 19.53 -5.19
C GLY A 189 7.05 18.60 -4.77
N CYS A 190 7.17 18.26 -3.48
CA CYS A 190 8.13 17.29 -2.95
C CYS A 190 7.50 15.90 -2.85
N CYS A 191 8.33 14.86 -2.84
CA CYS A 191 7.84 13.49 -2.65
C CYS A 191 8.79 12.63 -1.83
N VAL A 192 8.24 11.55 -1.29
CA VAL A 192 8.99 10.47 -0.67
C VAL A 192 8.59 9.14 -1.26
N ILE A 193 9.55 8.22 -1.38
CA ILE A 193 9.19 6.81 -1.47
C ILE A 193 9.07 6.23 -0.08
N GLN A 194 8.14 5.30 0.06
CA GLN A 194 8.02 4.46 1.23
C GLN A 194 8.47 3.05 0.80
N PRO A 195 9.75 2.69 0.99
CA PRO A 195 10.23 1.36 0.66
C PRO A 195 9.37 0.26 1.32
N PRO A 196 9.35 -0.97 0.75
CA PRO A 196 8.62 -2.09 1.33
C PRO A 196 8.90 -2.24 2.83
N GLU A 197 7.84 -2.28 3.64
CA GLU A 197 7.90 -2.50 5.09
C GLU A 197 8.68 -1.46 5.92
N ILE A 198 8.96 -0.27 5.38
CA ILE A 198 9.49 0.84 6.18
C ILE A 198 8.45 1.27 7.22
N ARG A 199 8.82 1.30 8.50
CA ARG A 199 7.93 1.87 9.53
C ARG A 199 7.86 3.38 9.37
N HIS A 200 6.65 3.91 9.44
CA HIS A 200 6.43 5.34 9.33
C HIS A 200 5.17 5.78 10.04
N ARG A 201 5.06 7.10 10.19
CA ARG A 201 3.90 7.74 10.80
C ARG A 201 3.73 9.17 10.28
N VAL A 202 2.49 9.55 10.03
CA VAL A 202 2.07 10.93 9.78
C VAL A 202 1.81 11.63 11.11
N LEU A 203 2.43 12.79 11.33
CA LEU A 203 2.32 13.54 12.58
C LEU A 203 1.32 14.69 12.48
N TYR A 204 1.48 15.53 11.46
CA TYR A 204 0.68 16.72 11.25
C TYR A 204 0.41 16.95 9.77
N ALA A 205 -0.72 17.57 9.45
CA ALA A 205 -1.07 17.98 8.10
C ALA A 205 -1.53 19.44 8.08
N SER A 206 -1.30 20.14 6.97
CA SER A 206 -1.90 21.45 6.73
C SER A 206 -3.39 21.34 6.39
N ASP A 207 -4.14 22.42 6.61
CA ASP A 207 -5.49 22.54 6.08
C ASP A 207 -5.50 22.36 4.56
N ASN A 208 -6.50 21.63 4.05
CA ASN A 208 -6.67 21.35 2.63
C ASN A 208 -5.43 20.76 1.93
N ILE A 209 -4.60 19.99 2.65
CA ILE A 209 -3.53 19.24 1.99
C ILE A 209 -4.12 18.30 0.94
N GLU A 210 -3.45 18.22 -0.20
CA GLU A 210 -3.71 17.25 -1.25
C GLU A 210 -2.43 16.46 -1.51
N VAL A 211 -2.52 15.12 -1.54
CA VAL A 211 -1.40 14.23 -1.89
C VAL A 211 -1.81 13.26 -2.98
N ILE A 212 -0.85 12.90 -3.83
CA ILE A 212 -0.98 11.78 -4.76
C ILE A 212 -0.22 10.60 -4.16
N GLU A 213 -0.96 9.52 -3.91
CA GLU A 213 -0.41 8.26 -3.43
C GLU A 213 -0.44 7.24 -4.56
N ILE A 214 0.69 6.58 -4.81
CA ILE A 214 0.78 5.43 -5.69
C ILE A 214 1.17 4.22 -4.85
N GLY A 215 0.46 3.10 -5.02
CA GLY A 215 0.76 1.83 -4.38
C GLY A 215 0.74 0.68 -5.38
N VAL A 216 1.70 -0.23 -5.25
CA VAL A 216 1.85 -1.40 -6.11
C VAL A 216 2.11 -2.63 -5.24
N PRO A 217 1.24 -3.65 -5.24
CA PRO A 217 -0.01 -3.76 -5.99
C PRO A 217 -1.13 -2.88 -5.41
N ALA A 218 -2.28 -2.86 -6.09
CA ALA A 218 -3.42 -2.02 -5.70
C ALA A 218 -4.05 -2.40 -4.36
N GLU A 219 -3.98 -3.68 -3.99
CA GLU A 219 -4.40 -4.20 -2.69
C GLU A 219 -3.18 -4.72 -1.94
N HIS A 220 -2.93 -4.15 -0.76
CA HIS A 220 -1.76 -4.50 0.04
C HIS A 220 -2.07 -4.42 1.53
N VAL A 221 -1.32 -5.19 2.31
CA VAL A 221 -1.49 -5.25 3.77
C VAL A 221 -0.86 -4.03 4.40
N THR A 222 -1.58 -3.40 5.33
CA THR A 222 -1.04 -2.41 6.26
C THR A 222 -0.96 -3.04 7.63
N THR A 223 0.24 -3.09 8.22
CA THR A 223 0.47 -3.67 9.54
C THR A 223 0.80 -2.58 10.54
N ILE A 224 0.04 -2.55 11.64
CA ILE A 224 0.30 -1.63 12.76
C ILE A 224 1.39 -2.24 13.63
N ASP A 225 2.43 -1.46 13.91
CA ASP A 225 3.54 -1.84 14.77
C ASP A 225 3.37 -1.15 16.13
N HIS A 226 2.89 -1.89 17.12
CA HIS A 226 2.65 -1.38 18.47
C HIS A 226 3.93 -1.31 19.32
N GLU A 227 5.03 -1.92 18.86
CA GLU A 227 6.28 -2.00 19.61
C GLU A 227 7.29 -0.94 19.14
N MET A 228 7.30 -0.62 17.85
CA MET A 228 8.21 0.38 17.28
C MET A 228 7.87 1.80 17.74
N GLU A 229 8.88 2.52 18.22
CA GLU A 229 8.83 3.96 18.47
C GLU A 229 9.62 4.72 17.39
N LEU A 230 9.04 5.83 16.91
CA LEU A 230 9.68 6.73 15.94
C LEU A 230 9.78 8.16 16.51
N PRO A 231 10.89 8.89 16.26
CA PRO A 231 12.07 8.45 15.51
C PRO A 231 12.87 7.39 16.28
N ASN A 232 13.41 6.40 15.57
CA ASN A 232 14.28 5.38 16.13
C ASN A 232 15.78 5.76 15.94
N GLY A 233 16.67 5.20 16.76
CA GLY A 233 18.08 5.60 16.78
C GLY A 233 19.07 4.44 16.62
N PRO A 234 20.29 4.70 16.08
CA PRO A 234 20.71 5.89 15.33
C PRO A 234 20.18 5.88 13.88
N ALA A 235 20.09 7.06 13.26
CA ALA A 235 19.67 7.18 11.86
C ALA A 235 20.63 6.42 10.91
N ARG A 236 20.04 5.71 9.94
CA ARG A 236 20.73 5.03 8.84
C ARG A 236 20.04 5.34 7.50
N PRO A 237 20.12 6.57 6.97
CA PRO A 237 19.41 6.97 5.76
C PRO A 237 19.72 6.12 4.51
N GLY A 238 20.90 5.48 4.47
CA GLY A 238 21.30 4.57 3.40
C GLY A 238 20.76 3.13 3.52
N ARG A 239 19.96 2.80 4.54
CA ARG A 239 19.38 1.46 4.69
C ARG A 239 18.51 1.13 3.48
N ARG A 240 18.62 -0.12 3.04
CA ARG A 240 17.75 -0.69 2.01
C ARG A 240 16.73 -1.61 2.64
N PHE A 241 15.51 -1.53 2.13
CA PHE A 241 14.37 -2.37 2.45
C PHE A 241 14.00 -3.12 1.18
N GLN A 242 14.26 -4.42 1.16
CA GLN A 242 14.02 -5.27 -0.02
C GLN A 242 14.62 -4.68 -1.32
N GLY A 243 15.85 -4.15 -1.24
CA GLY A 243 16.57 -3.55 -2.36
C GLY A 243 16.38 -2.03 -2.53
N GLN A 244 15.29 -1.45 -2.03
CA GLN A 244 14.96 -0.03 -2.20
C GLN A 244 15.44 0.81 -1.01
N ARG A 245 15.95 2.02 -1.24
CA ARG A 245 16.28 2.97 -0.17
C ARG A 245 15.18 4.02 -0.03
N PHE A 246 15.02 4.60 1.15
CA PHE A 246 14.20 5.80 1.29
C PHE A 246 14.74 6.94 0.40
N VAL A 247 13.87 7.64 -0.30
CA VAL A 247 14.20 8.81 -1.12
C VAL A 247 13.27 9.93 -0.69
N HIS A 248 13.84 11.09 -0.38
CA HIS A 248 13.11 12.33 -0.15
C HIS A 248 13.56 13.34 -1.20
N HIS A 249 12.73 13.53 -2.22
CA HIS A 249 12.96 14.54 -3.24
C HIS A 249 12.40 15.88 -2.78
N ARG A 250 13.21 16.93 -2.91
CA ARG A 250 12.84 18.31 -2.58
C ARG A 250 12.86 19.16 -3.84
N VAL A 251 11.87 20.04 -3.98
CA VAL A 251 11.84 21.04 -5.05
C VAL A 251 13.06 21.96 -4.96
N ASP A 252 13.43 22.35 -3.73
CA ASP A 252 14.62 23.15 -3.47
C ASP A 252 15.89 22.39 -3.89
N GLY A 253 16.67 22.99 -4.79
CA GLY A 253 17.84 22.36 -5.40
C GLY A 253 17.54 21.38 -6.54
N ALA A 254 16.28 21.20 -6.96
CA ALA A 254 15.95 20.37 -8.10
C ALA A 254 16.54 20.93 -9.41
N VAL A 255 17.10 20.03 -10.22
CA VAL A 255 17.67 20.39 -11.52
C VAL A 255 16.68 20.00 -12.61
N TRP A 256 16.38 20.96 -13.48
CA TRP A 256 15.58 20.74 -14.68
C TRP A 256 16.50 20.37 -15.84
N GLY A 257 16.11 19.34 -16.60
CA GLY A 257 16.85 18.87 -17.75
C GLY A 257 15.91 18.40 -18.87
N PRO A 258 16.46 17.84 -19.94
CA PRO A 258 15.67 17.31 -21.05
C PRO A 258 14.66 16.27 -20.56
N PHE A 259 13.45 16.32 -21.12
CA PHE A 259 12.43 15.29 -20.92
C PHE A 259 12.33 14.38 -22.15
N ARG A 260 11.74 13.19 -21.98
CA ARG A 260 11.56 12.21 -23.05
C ARG A 260 10.64 12.72 -24.18
N LEU A 261 9.72 13.63 -23.87
CA LEU A 261 8.83 14.26 -24.85
C LEU A 261 9.39 15.65 -25.24
N PRO A 262 9.42 15.99 -26.54
CA PRO A 262 9.79 17.33 -26.98
C PRO A 262 8.74 18.36 -26.53
N GLY A 263 9.16 19.61 -26.36
CA GLY A 263 8.32 20.69 -25.80
C GLY A 263 8.21 20.66 -24.28
N PHE A 264 8.98 19.81 -23.60
CA PHE A 264 9.04 19.69 -22.14
C PHE A 264 10.47 19.65 -21.62
N GLU A 265 10.63 20.10 -20.40
CA GLU A 265 11.77 19.80 -19.54
C GLU A 265 11.25 19.15 -18.27
N ALA A 266 12.09 18.38 -17.59
CA ALA A 266 11.68 17.67 -16.38
C ALA A 266 12.73 17.75 -15.28
N ARG A 267 12.26 17.68 -14.04
CA ARG A 267 13.07 17.37 -12.88
C ARG A 267 12.89 15.91 -12.50
N ASP A 268 14.01 15.21 -12.39
CA ASP A 268 14.06 13.85 -11.89
C ASP A 268 14.06 13.83 -10.35
N THR A 269 13.35 12.87 -9.77
CA THR A 269 13.21 12.78 -8.31
C THR A 269 14.29 11.92 -7.63
N GLY A 270 15.10 11.21 -8.41
CA GLY A 270 16.06 10.20 -7.95
C GLY A 270 15.42 8.85 -7.59
N ILE A 271 14.12 8.69 -7.81
CA ILE A 271 13.37 7.49 -7.39
C ILE A 271 13.76 6.25 -8.19
N ALA A 272 14.03 6.36 -9.49
CA ALA A 272 14.53 5.23 -10.27
C ALA A 272 15.85 4.70 -9.71
N GLU A 273 16.77 5.58 -9.33
CA GLU A 273 18.03 5.19 -8.71
C GLU A 273 17.83 4.58 -7.31
N GLY A 274 16.99 5.21 -6.49
CA GLY A 274 16.70 4.77 -5.11
C GLY A 274 16.00 3.42 -5.03
N THR A 275 15.18 3.12 -6.02
CA THR A 275 14.41 1.86 -6.12
C THR A 275 15.09 0.81 -7.00
N GLN A 276 16.27 1.08 -7.55
CA GLN A 276 16.95 0.19 -8.50
C GLN A 276 16.11 -0.12 -9.75
N GLY A 277 15.36 0.87 -10.23
CA GLY A 277 14.59 0.79 -11.47
C GLY A 277 13.18 0.22 -11.32
N VAL A 278 12.69 -0.03 -10.10
CA VAL A 278 11.30 -0.48 -9.88
C VAL A 278 10.31 0.57 -10.39
N ALA A 279 10.55 1.85 -10.09
CA ALA A 279 9.68 2.93 -10.55
C ALA A 279 10.47 4.20 -10.87
N GLY A 280 9.98 4.96 -11.84
CA GLY A 280 10.50 6.26 -12.25
C GLY A 280 9.47 7.32 -11.88
N VAL A 281 9.93 8.45 -11.35
CA VAL A 281 9.05 9.56 -10.99
C VAL A 281 9.72 10.84 -11.44
N THR A 282 9.05 11.58 -12.31
CA THR A 282 9.52 12.86 -12.81
C THR A 282 8.40 13.88 -12.78
N VAL A 283 8.77 15.14 -12.66
CA VAL A 283 7.83 16.23 -12.84
C VAL A 283 8.26 16.99 -14.08
N ALA A 284 7.39 17.06 -15.08
CA ALA A 284 7.65 17.71 -16.36
C ALA A 284 6.84 19.00 -16.48
N ARG A 285 7.44 20.02 -17.07
CA ARG A 285 6.78 21.29 -17.38
C ARG A 285 7.11 21.71 -18.81
N ARG A 286 6.34 22.68 -19.31
CA ARG A 286 6.57 23.21 -20.65
C ARG A 286 8.00 23.72 -20.83
N SER A 287 8.57 23.40 -21.99
CA SER A 287 9.80 24.00 -22.49
C SER A 287 9.59 24.50 -23.93
N ALA A 288 10.63 25.07 -24.53
CA ALA A 288 10.58 25.52 -25.92
C ALA A 288 10.49 24.32 -26.88
N GLY A 289 9.81 24.52 -28.00
CA GLY A 289 9.68 23.54 -29.08
C GLY A 289 8.26 23.03 -29.26
N ASP A 290 8.06 22.36 -30.39
CA ASP A 290 6.78 21.73 -30.72
C ASP A 290 6.66 20.37 -30.03
N THR A 291 5.42 19.98 -29.72
CA THR A 291 5.15 18.65 -29.19
C THR A 291 5.03 17.63 -30.31
N ALA A 292 5.40 16.39 -30.03
CA ALA A 292 5.41 15.30 -31.00
C ALA A 292 4.52 14.14 -30.53
N TRP A 293 4.11 13.31 -31.49
CA TRP A 293 3.61 11.99 -31.17
C TRP A 293 4.73 11.15 -30.56
N ALA A 294 4.38 10.30 -29.61
CA ALA A 294 5.29 9.43 -28.91
C ALA A 294 4.64 8.08 -28.57
N VAL A 295 5.44 7.03 -28.59
CA VAL A 295 5.10 5.66 -28.18
C VAL A 295 6.08 5.24 -27.10
N HIS A 296 5.65 4.50 -26.08
CA HIS A 296 6.54 3.94 -25.05
C HIS A 296 6.35 2.43 -24.88
N ASP A 297 7.30 1.79 -24.19
CA ASP A 297 7.25 0.37 -23.82
C ASP A 297 7.06 0.11 -22.31
N SER A 298 6.89 1.16 -21.49
CA SER A 298 6.60 1.04 -20.05
C SER A 298 5.32 0.23 -19.79
N ASP A 299 5.37 -0.69 -18.82
CA ASP A 299 4.25 -1.54 -18.41
C ASP A 299 3.10 -0.71 -17.82
N ILE A 300 3.46 0.27 -17.00
CA ILE A 300 2.57 1.31 -16.46
C ILE A 300 3.20 2.67 -16.74
N LEU A 301 2.43 3.58 -17.33
CA LEU A 301 2.80 4.99 -17.46
C LEU A 301 1.62 5.86 -17.04
N PHE A 302 1.67 6.31 -15.79
CA PHE A 302 0.66 7.15 -15.16
C PHE A 302 1.09 8.62 -15.22
N THR A 303 0.16 9.52 -15.52
CA THR A 303 0.39 10.97 -15.50
C THR A 303 -0.73 11.67 -14.74
N PHE A 304 -0.36 12.64 -13.91
CA PHE A 304 -1.27 13.53 -13.19
C PHE A 304 -0.97 14.99 -13.57
N VAL A 305 -1.99 15.73 -13.99
CA VAL A 305 -1.88 17.16 -14.30
C VAL A 305 -1.91 17.96 -13.00
N MET A 306 -0.78 18.58 -12.66
CA MET A 306 -0.63 19.36 -11.42
C MET A 306 -1.11 20.80 -11.60
N GLU A 307 -0.76 21.43 -12.72
CA GLU A 307 -1.08 22.84 -13.00
C GLU A 307 -1.38 23.02 -14.48
N GLY A 308 -2.13 24.08 -14.82
CA GLY A 308 -2.44 24.42 -16.20
C GLY A 308 -3.39 23.44 -16.89
N SER A 309 -3.29 23.41 -18.22
CA SER A 309 -4.10 22.59 -19.13
C SER A 309 -3.33 22.08 -20.35
N MET A 310 -3.87 21.01 -20.94
CA MET A 310 -3.40 20.38 -22.18
C MET A 310 -4.53 19.61 -22.89
N THR A 311 -4.31 19.28 -24.15
CA THR A 311 -5.10 18.29 -24.90
C THR A 311 -4.29 16.98 -25.00
N LEU A 312 -4.84 15.88 -24.47
CA LEU A 312 -4.29 14.54 -24.69
C LEU A 312 -4.92 13.92 -25.94
N GLU A 313 -4.09 13.74 -26.97
CA GLU A 313 -4.46 13.02 -28.18
C GLU A 313 -3.92 11.60 -28.12
N GLY A 314 -4.74 10.62 -28.49
CA GLY A 314 -4.37 9.21 -28.54
C GLY A 314 -4.77 8.57 -29.85
N GLN A 315 -3.95 7.66 -30.36
CA GLN A 315 -4.22 6.94 -31.60
C GLN A 315 -5.60 6.28 -31.57
N GLY A 316 -6.45 6.64 -32.54
CA GLY A 316 -7.81 6.09 -32.65
C GLY A 316 -8.76 6.52 -31.51
N ARG A 317 -8.42 7.55 -30.74
CA ARG A 317 -9.27 8.11 -29.68
C ARG A 317 -9.69 9.53 -30.02
N THR A 318 -10.86 9.93 -29.52
CA THR A 318 -11.23 11.34 -29.45
C THR A 318 -10.30 12.05 -28.47
N PRO A 319 -9.78 13.26 -28.79
CA PRO A 319 -8.93 14.02 -27.87
C PRO A 319 -9.63 14.39 -26.56
N PHE A 320 -8.85 14.42 -25.48
CA PHE A 320 -9.33 14.81 -24.14
C PHE A 320 -8.71 16.14 -23.73
N SER A 321 -9.54 17.12 -23.38
CA SER A 321 -9.05 18.32 -22.69
C SER A 321 -8.87 17.99 -21.21
N LEU A 322 -7.67 18.24 -20.70
CA LEU A 322 -7.24 17.96 -19.34
C LEU A 322 -6.78 19.25 -18.64
N GLY A 323 -7.03 19.34 -17.34
CA GLY A 323 -6.53 20.41 -16.48
C GLY A 323 -6.08 19.90 -15.12
N ALA A 324 -5.64 20.83 -14.26
CA ALA A 324 -5.17 20.51 -12.91
C ALA A 324 -6.14 19.60 -12.13
N GLY A 325 -5.61 18.51 -11.59
CA GLY A 325 -6.37 17.45 -10.93
C GLY A 325 -6.82 16.31 -11.86
N ASP A 326 -6.61 16.39 -13.17
CA ASP A 326 -6.90 15.28 -14.07
C ASP A 326 -5.74 14.28 -14.10
N ALA A 327 -6.03 13.03 -14.40
CA ALA A 327 -5.03 11.97 -14.51
C ALA A 327 -5.31 11.08 -15.71
N PHE A 328 -4.28 10.38 -16.19
CA PHE A 328 -4.43 9.39 -17.24
C PHE A 328 -3.33 8.31 -17.19
N VAL A 329 -3.60 7.21 -17.87
CA VAL A 329 -2.65 6.11 -18.12
C VAL A 329 -2.57 5.87 -19.62
N VAL A 330 -1.36 5.75 -20.13
CA VAL A 330 -1.09 5.35 -21.51
C VAL A 330 -0.56 3.91 -21.52
N PRO A 331 -1.19 2.97 -22.26
CA PRO A 331 -0.69 1.62 -22.37
C PRO A 331 0.52 1.57 -23.34
N PRO A 332 1.44 0.61 -23.16
CA PRO A 332 2.59 0.46 -24.05
C PRO A 332 2.15 0.25 -25.51
N GLY A 333 2.95 0.77 -26.44
CA GLY A 333 2.70 0.66 -27.88
C GLY A 333 1.62 1.59 -28.45
N MET A 334 0.88 2.34 -27.61
CA MET A 334 -0.12 3.29 -28.08
C MET A 334 0.51 4.68 -28.32
N ALA A 335 0.37 5.21 -29.54
CA ALA A 335 0.85 6.54 -29.85
C ALA A 335 -0.03 7.62 -29.20
N THR A 336 0.60 8.59 -28.53
CA THR A 336 -0.06 9.74 -27.92
C THR A 336 0.70 11.04 -28.18
N ARG A 337 0.01 12.18 -28.11
CA ARG A 337 0.63 13.51 -28.19
C ARG A 337 0.01 14.43 -27.13
N TYR A 338 0.86 15.22 -26.49
CA TYR A 338 0.43 16.27 -25.56
C TYR A 338 0.33 17.56 -26.36
N ALA A 339 -0.87 18.00 -26.70
CA ALA A 339 -1.13 19.16 -27.55
C ALA A 339 -1.73 20.33 -26.74
N ASP A 340 -1.81 21.51 -27.36
CA ASP A 340 -2.46 22.71 -26.81
C ASP A 340 -2.05 23.04 -25.37
N LEU A 341 -0.74 22.93 -25.10
CA LEU A 341 -0.20 23.20 -23.79
C LEU A 341 -0.49 24.65 -23.38
N SER A 342 -0.91 24.84 -22.14
CA SER A 342 -0.85 26.13 -21.45
C SER A 342 0.61 26.51 -21.12
N GLU A 343 0.85 27.76 -20.70
CA GLU A 343 2.22 28.21 -20.35
C GLU A 343 2.69 27.64 -19.00
N ASP A 344 1.76 27.37 -18.09
CA ASP A 344 1.96 26.95 -16.71
C ASP A 344 1.79 25.44 -16.49
N ILE A 345 1.63 24.65 -17.57
CA ILE A 345 1.47 23.19 -17.48
C ILE A 345 2.63 22.54 -16.69
N GLU A 346 2.25 21.81 -15.64
CA GLU A 346 3.14 20.94 -14.87
C GLU A 346 2.43 19.58 -14.68
N VAL A 347 3.15 18.50 -14.94
CA VAL A 347 2.62 17.13 -14.83
C VAL A 347 3.56 16.25 -14.02
N LEU A 348 2.99 15.42 -13.15
CA LEU A 348 3.68 14.33 -12.47
C LEU A 348 3.58 13.08 -13.35
N GLU A 349 4.70 12.52 -13.77
CA GLU A 349 4.78 11.24 -14.49
C GLU A 349 5.38 10.16 -13.58
N VAL A 350 4.71 9.01 -13.52
CA VAL A 350 5.16 7.81 -12.81
C VAL A 350 5.20 6.64 -13.77
N SER A 351 6.36 5.99 -13.90
CA SER A 351 6.56 4.81 -14.75
C SER A 351 6.91 3.58 -13.93
N LEU A 352 6.40 2.42 -14.34
CA LEU A 352 6.87 1.12 -13.91
C LEU A 352 7.08 0.25 -15.17
N PRO A 353 8.30 -0.24 -15.43
CA PRO A 353 9.54 0.02 -14.66
C PRO A 353 10.01 1.48 -14.74
N GLY A 354 10.98 1.84 -13.90
CA GLY A 354 11.52 3.20 -13.84
C GLY A 354 12.41 3.61 -15.02
N VAL A 355 12.78 2.68 -15.88
CA VAL A 355 13.50 2.93 -17.13
C VAL A 355 12.74 2.25 -18.25
N PHE A 356 12.43 3.01 -19.29
CA PHE A 356 11.65 2.57 -20.44
C PHE A 356 12.05 3.39 -21.68
N THR A 357 11.70 2.90 -22.86
CA THR A 357 11.99 3.52 -24.14
C THR A 357 10.82 4.41 -24.57
N THR A 358 11.14 5.52 -25.22
CA THR A 358 10.15 6.34 -25.96
C THR A 358 10.62 6.50 -27.40
N GLU A 359 9.74 6.22 -28.35
CA GLU A 359 9.93 6.41 -29.78
C GLU A 359 9.08 7.58 -30.28
N LEU A 360 9.64 8.40 -31.18
CA LEU A 360 8.93 9.52 -31.83
C LEU A 360 8.67 9.15 -33.30
N PRO A 361 7.46 8.65 -33.63
CA PRO A 361 7.12 8.15 -34.97
C PRO A 361 6.96 9.23 -36.05
#